data_AF-A0A1J5IWJ8-F1
#
_entry.id   AF-A0A1J5IWJ8-F1
#
_cell.length_a   1.000
_cell.length_b   1.000
_cell.length_c   1.000
_cell.angle_alpha   90.00
_cell.angle_beta   90.00
_cell.angle_gamma   90.00
#
_symmetry.space_group_name_H-M   'P 1'
#
loop_
_entity.id
_entity.type
_entity.pdbx_description
1 polymer ?
#
loop_
_entity_poly.entity_id
_entity_poly.type
_entity_poly.pdbx_seq_one_letter_code
_entity_poly.pdbx_strand_id
1 'polypeptide(L)' 'MESALEPLVRFARRLRPYINGIIASARYHLNTSILEGMNNRIKVIKRMAYGFRDNEYFFLKIKAAFPGLPR' A
#
# COMPACT_ATOMS: atom_id res chain seq x y z
N MET A 1 0.76 7.76 30.94
CA MET A 1 1.40 7.21 29.71
C MET A 1 2.10 5.96 30.16
N GLU A 2 1.78 4.81 29.55
CA GLU A 2 2.65 3.64 29.40
C GLU A 2 1.76 2.43 29.26
N SER A 3 1.45 2.08 28.02
CA SER A 3 1.34 0.67 27.72
C SER A 3 2.70 0.07 28.08
N ALA A 4 2.79 -0.75 29.14
CA ALA A 4 4.03 -1.40 29.59
C ALA A 4 4.61 -2.41 28.56
N LEU A 5 4.06 -2.41 27.35
CA LEU A 5 4.46 -3.22 26.22
C LEU A 5 5.30 -2.34 25.30
N GLU A 6 6.62 -2.54 25.34
CA GLU A 6 7.60 -1.85 24.50
C GLU A 6 7.23 -1.84 22.99
N PRO A 7 6.63 -2.90 22.40
CA PRO A 7 6.17 -2.86 21.02
C PRO A 7 5.12 -1.78 20.75
N LEU A 8 4.21 -1.53 21.69
CA LEU A 8 3.12 -0.57 21.53
C LEU A 8 3.64 0.86 21.65
N VAL A 9 4.57 1.11 22.57
CA VAL A 9 5.26 2.41 22.69
C VAL A 9 6.01 2.72 21.39
N ARG A 10 6.71 1.74 20.82
CA ARG A 10 7.45 1.88 19.55
C ARG A 10 6.51 2.15 18.37
N PHE A 11 5.38 1.46 18.32
CA PHE A 11 4.33 1.70 17.33
C PHE A 11 3.78 3.12 17.42
N ALA A 12 3.41 3.57 18.62
CA ALA A 12 2.89 4.92 18.84
C ALA A 12 3.90 6.01 18.43
N ARG A 13 5.20 5.82 18.74
CA ARG A 13 6.27 6.73 18.30
C ARG A 13 6.38 6.81 16.77
N ARG A 14 6.25 5.69 16.06
CA ARG A 14 6.25 5.66 14.58
C ARG A 14 5.01 6.31 13.98
N LEU A 15 3.87 6.22 14.67
CA LEU A 15 2.60 6.79 14.21
C LEU A 15 2.55 8.31 14.35
N ARG A 16 3.25 8.87 15.33
CA ARG A 16 3.21 10.29 15.71
C ARG A 16 3.42 11.29 14.55
N PRO A 17 4.38 11.10 13.63
CA PRO A 17 4.56 12.01 12.48
C PRO A 17 3.38 12.01 11.49
N TYR A 18 2.58 10.95 11.44
CA TYR A 18 1.51 10.76 10.45
C TYR A 18 0.12 11.17 10.96
N ILE A 19 0.00 11.65 12.19
CA ILE A 19 -1.29 11.99 12.84
C ILE A 19 -2.14 12.92 11.99
N ASN A 20 -1.54 13.96 11.40
CA ASN A 20 -2.28 14.91 10.56
C ASN A 20 -2.92 14.23 9.34
N GLY A 21 -2.23 13.28 8.71
CA GLY A 21 -2.77 12.51 7.58
C GLY A 21 -3.89 11.55 8.00
N ILE A 22 -3.76 10.93 9.17
CA ILE A 22 -4.79 10.04 9.73
C ILE A 22 -6.07 10.82 10.03
N ILE A 23 -5.95 11.99 10.66
CA ILE A 23 -7.09 12.87 10.95
C ILE A 23 -7.72 13.35 9.63
N ALA A 24 -6.92 13.73 8.64
CA ALA A 24 -7.42 14.13 7.32
C ALA A 24 -8.19 13.00 6.62
N SER A 25 -7.67 11.76 6.66
CA SER A 25 -8.36 10.59 6.08
C SER A 25 -9.72 10.34 6.74
N ALA A 26 -9.78 10.44 8.07
CA ALA A 26 -11.04 10.29 8.81
C ALA A 26 -12.05 11.41 8.50
N ARG A 27 -11.58 12.65 8.30
CA ARG A 27 -12.44 13.81 7.98
C ARG A 27 -12.95 13.80 6.55
N TYR A 28 -12.12 13.40 5.59
CA TYR A 28 -12.41 13.51 4.15
C TYR A 28 -12.74 12.17 3.48
N HIS A 29 -13.01 11.11 4.25
CA HIS A 29 -13.28 9.76 3.74
C HIS A 29 -12.24 9.28 2.71
N LEU A 30 -10.97 9.61 2.92
CA LEU A 30 -9.90 9.20 2.02
C LEU A 30 -9.63 7.71 2.24
N ASN A 31 -9.97 6.89 1.25
CA ASN A 31 -9.76 5.45 1.27
C ASN A 31 -8.62 5.04 0.33
N THR A 32 -7.71 4.18 0.82
CA THR A 32 -6.61 3.57 0.05
C THR A 32 -6.97 2.22 -0.58
N SER A 33 -8.19 1.71 -0.37
CA SER A 33 -8.61 0.35 -0.75
C SER A 33 -8.35 0.02 -2.22
N ILE A 34 -8.55 0.96 -3.14
CA ILE A 34 -8.29 0.73 -4.57
C ILE A 34 -6.79 0.53 -4.81
N LEU A 35 -5.95 1.41 -4.26
CA LEU A 35 -4.50 1.32 -4.37
C LEU A 35 -3.96 0.06 -3.70
N GLU A 36 -4.52 -0.34 -2.55
CA GLU A 36 -4.18 -1.58 -1.86
C GLU A 36 -4.57 -2.82 -2.68
N GLY A 37 -5.76 -2.81 -3.29
CA GLY A 37 -6.22 -3.86 -4.19
C GLY A 37 -5.29 -4.03 -5.40
N MET A 38 -4.89 -2.90 -6.01
CA MET A 38 -3.91 -2.90 -7.10
C MET A 38 -2.57 -3.49 -6.64
N ASN A 39 -2.05 -3.03 -5.49
CA ASN A 39 -0.78 -3.53 -4.93
C ASN A 39 -0.82 -5.03 -4.65
N ASN A 40 -1.94 -5.55 -4.13
CA ASN A 40 -2.12 -6.97 -3.89
C ASN A 40 -2.12 -7.76 -5.20
N ARG A 41 -2.82 -7.28 -6.23
CA ARG A 41 -2.84 -7.94 -7.54
C ARG A 41 -1.47 -7.91 -8.22
N ILE A 42 -0.72 -6.81 -8.13
CA ILE A 42 0.68 -6.71 -8.58
C ILE A 42 1.56 -7.74 -7.84
N LYS A 43 1.40 -7.86 -6.52
CA LYS A 43 2.12 -8.85 -5.71
C LYS A 43 1.80 -10.29 -6.14
N VAL A 44 0.56 -10.59 -6.49
CA VAL A 44 0.16 -11.90 -7.05
C VAL A 44 0.83 -12.14 -8.41
N ILE A 45 0.83 -11.17 -9.32
CA ILE A 45 1.51 -11.29 -10.63
C ILE A 45 2.99 -11.59 -10.45
N LYS A 46 3.66 -10.87 -9.54
CA LYS A 46 5.07 -11.13 -9.20
C LYS A 46 5.30 -12.53 -8.64
N ARG A 47 4.39 -13.02 -7.78
CA ARG A 47 4.48 -14.36 -7.17
C ARG A 47 4.26 -15.47 -8.20
N MET A 48 3.26 -15.33 -9.09
CA MET A 48 2.96 -16.32 -10.13
C MET A 48 4.11 -16.52 -11.12
N ALA A 49 4.89 -15.46 -11.36
CA ALA A 49 6.08 -15.52 -12.20
C ALA A 49 7.33 -16.06 -11.47
N TYR A 50 7.24 -16.36 -10.16
CA TYR A 50 8.39 -16.63 -9.29
C TYR A 50 9.44 -15.50 -9.33
N GLY A 51 8.97 -14.26 -9.48
CA GLY A 51 9.80 -13.07 -9.66
C GLY A 51 10.11 -12.76 -11.13
N PHE A 52 10.28 -11.48 -11.42
CA PHE A 52 10.73 -10.99 -12.73
C PHE A 52 12.17 -10.52 -12.60
N ARG A 53 13.02 -10.89 -13.56
CA ARG A 53 14.41 -10.38 -13.67
C ARG A 53 14.46 -9.04 -14.39
N ASP A 54 13.57 -8.86 -15.35
CA ASP A 54 13.42 -7.64 -16.13
C ASP A 54 12.29 -6.77 -15.56
N ASN A 55 12.67 -5.58 -15.11
CA ASN A 55 11.72 -4.61 -14.55
C ASN A 55 10.82 -4.00 -15.63
N GLU A 56 11.32 -3.74 -16.84
CA GLU A 56 10.51 -3.18 -17.93
C GLU A 56 9.41 -4.16 -18.34
N TYR A 57 9.78 -5.43 -18.49
CA TYR A 57 8.80 -6.48 -18.77
C TYR A 57 7.79 -6.65 -17.61
N PHE A 58 8.24 -6.56 -16.36
CA PHE A 58 7.33 -6.58 -15.22
C PHE A 58 6.31 -5.41 -15.26
N PHE A 59 6.78 -4.18 -15.51
CA PHE A 59 5.90 -3.03 -15.65
C PHE A 59 4.96 -3.16 -16.84
N LEU A 60 5.39 -3.77 -17.95
CA LEU A 60 4.52 -4.08 -19.07
C LEU A 60 3.37 -5.01 -18.66
N LYS A 61 3.65 -6.06 -17.86
CA LYS A 61 2.61 -6.95 -17.32
C LYS A 61 1.67 -6.23 -16.36
N ILE A 62 2.17 -5.28 -15.57
CA ILE A 62 1.33 -4.42 -14.71
C ILE A 62 0.40 -3.55 -15.57
N LYS A 63 0.93 -2.83 -16.56
CA LYS A 63 0.13 -1.98 -17.46
C LYS A 63 -0.94 -2.78 -18.20
N ALA A 64 -0.61 -3.98 -18.66
CA ALA A 64 -1.57 -4.89 -19.29
C ALA A 64 -2.68 -5.36 -18.32
N ALA A 65 -2.36 -5.54 -17.04
CA ALA A 65 -3.32 -5.95 -16.02
C ALA A 65 -4.24 -4.80 -15.54
N PHE A 66 -3.79 -3.54 -15.70
CA PHE A 66 -4.55 -2.35 -15.34
C PHE A 66 -4.55 -1.34 -16.51
N PRO A 67 -5.33 -1.57 -17.57
CA PRO A 67 -5.34 -0.71 -18.76
C PRO A 67 -5.93 0.70 -18.53
N GLY A 68 -6.31 1.04 -17.29
CA GLY A 68 -7.06 2.24 -16.96
C GLY A 68 -8.56 2.09 -17.24
N LEU A 69 -9.37 3.00 -16.70
CA LEU A 69 -10.76 3.14 -17.13
C LEU A 69 -10.76 3.75 -18.55
N PRO A 70 -11.52 3.20 -19.51
CA PRO A 70 -11.79 3.93 -20.75
C PRO A 70 -12.47 5.23 -20.35
N ARG A 71 -11.89 6.36 -20.77
CA ARG A 71 -12.50 7.69 -20.62
C ARG A 71 -13.66 7.84 -21.59
#